data_AF-A0A0A1M6U9-F1
#
_entry.id   AF-A0A0A1M6U9-F1
#
_cell.length_a   1.000
_cell.length_b   1.000
_cell.length_c   1.000
_cell.angle_alpha   90.00
_cell.angle_beta   90.00
_cell.angle_gamma   90.00
#
_symmetry.space_group_name_H-M   'P 1'
#
loop_
_entity.id
_entity.type
_entity.pdbx_description
1 polymer ?
#
loop_
_entity_poly.entity_id
_entity_poly.type
_entity_poly.pdbx_seq_one_letter_code
_entity_poly.pdbx_strand_id
1 'polypeptide(L)' 'MSEIDELNKQIETKRKEMYAVYEKNPNDPNLLKISQSLDKLLNQLDQILKQSSKST' A
#
# COMPACT_ATOMS: atom_id res chain seq x y z
N MET A 1 -13.62 13.41 -0.29
CA MET A 1 -12.94 12.12 -0.46
C MET A 1 -12.92 11.45 0.90
N SER A 2 -13.27 10.17 0.97
CA SER A 2 -13.20 9.42 2.22
C SER A 2 -11.74 9.10 2.58
N GLU A 3 -11.48 8.79 3.85
CA GLU A 3 -10.17 8.30 4.31
C GLU A 3 -9.73 7.05 3.53
N ILE A 4 -10.68 6.17 3.21
CA ILE A 4 -10.47 4.96 2.40
C ILE A 4 -10.06 5.32 0.96
N ASP A 5 -10.69 6.32 0.33
CA ASP A 5 -10.34 6.73 -1.03
C ASP A 5 -8.90 7.25 -1.10
N GLU A 6 -8.49 8.03 -0.10
CA GLU A 6 -7.14 8.59 -0.04
C GLU A 6 -6.10 7.50 0.21
N LEU A 7 -6.41 6.55 1.08
CA LEU A 7 -5.53 5.41 1.35
C LEU A 7 -5.38 4.50 0.11
N ASN A 8 -6.47 4.25 -0.63
CA ASN A 8 -6.44 3.49 -1.87
C ASN A 8 -5.57 4.17 -2.94
N LYS A 9 -5.63 5.51 -3.06
CA LYS A 9 -4.73 6.25 -3.97
C LYS A 9 -3.27 6.11 -3.58
N GLN A 10 -2.95 6.18 -2.29
CA GLN A 10 -1.58 6.00 -1.80
C GLN A 10 -1.08 4.58 -2.09
N ILE A 11 -1.92 3.56 -1.87
CA ILE A 11 -1.62 2.16 -2.18
C ILE A 11 -1.30 2.00 -3.68
N GLU A 12 -2.16 2.50 -4.57
CA GLU A 12 -1.94 2.33 -6.02
C GLU A 12 -0.71 3.11 -6.50
N THR A 13 -0.46 4.29 -5.94
CA THR A 13 0.78 5.05 -6.21
C THR A 13 2.02 4.24 -5.81
N LYS A 14 2.03 3.68 -4.60
CA LYS A 14 3.16 2.91 -4.08
C LYS A 14 3.34 1.58 -4.80
N ARG A 15 2.25 0.93 -5.22
CA ARG A 15 2.27 -0.28 -6.05
C ARG A 15 2.93 -0.03 -7.41
N LYS A 16 2.57 1.06 -8.09
CA LYS A 16 3.22 1.45 -9.36
C LYS A 16 4.71 1.74 -9.19
N GLU A 17 5.08 2.44 -8.13
CA GLU A 17 6.49 2.70 -7.79
C GLU A 17 7.28 1.40 -7.58
N MET A 18 6.71 0.43 -6.84
CA MET A 18 7.32 -0.87 -6.61
C MET A 18 7.56 -1.62 -7.93
N TYR A 19 6.57 -1.66 -8.82
CA TYR A 19 6.70 -2.31 -10.12
C TYR A 19 7.75 -1.62 -10.99
N ALA A 20 7.76 -0.29 -11.07
CA ALA A 20 8.75 0.44 -11.85
C ALA A 20 10.18 0.15 -11.38
N VAL A 21 10.40 0.01 -10.06
CA VAL A 21 11.71 -0.38 -9.51
C VAL A 21 12.03 -1.84 -9.84
N TYR A 22 11.08 -2.75 -9.67
CA TYR A 22 11.26 -4.18 -9.98
C TYR A 22 11.60 -4.43 -11.45
N GLU A 23 10.88 -3.79 -12.38
CA GLU A 23 11.11 -3.92 -13.82
C GLU A 23 12.50 -3.42 -14.22
N LYS A 24 13.01 -2.38 -13.55
CA LYS A 24 14.34 -1.85 -13.79
C LYS A 24 15.44 -2.73 -13.19
N ASN A 25 15.25 -3.16 -11.94
CA ASN A 25 16.19 -4.03 -11.24
C ASN A 25 15.47 -4.81 -10.13
N PRO A 26 15.21 -6.12 -10.32
CA PRO A 26 14.53 -6.93 -9.32
C PRO A 26 15.35 -7.14 -8.04
N ASN A 27 16.67 -6.89 -8.08
CA ASN A 27 17.56 -6.96 -6.93
C ASN A 27 17.87 -5.57 -6.32
N ASP A 28 17.10 -4.53 -6.68
CA ASP A 28 17.32 -3.19 -6.13
C ASP A 28 17.09 -3.22 -4.60
N PRO A 29 18.06 -2.78 -3.78
CA PRO A 29 17.90 -2.77 -2.33
C PRO A 29 16.75 -1.87 -1.85
N ASN A 30 16.29 -0.93 -2.68
CA ASN A 30 15.13 -0.10 -2.38
C ASN A 30 13.80 -0.80 -2.67
N LEU A 31 13.77 -1.86 -3.47
CA LEU A 31 12.55 -2.63 -3.75
C LEU A 31 11.94 -3.16 -2.45
N LEU A 32 12.78 -3.68 -1.55
CA LEU A 32 12.35 -4.16 -0.23
C LEU A 32 11.71 -3.04 0.60
N LYS A 33 12.31 -1.84 0.61
CA LYS A 33 11.78 -0.69 1.37
C LYS A 33 10.43 -0.22 0.83
N ILE A 34 10.26 -0.23 -0.49
CA ILE A 34 9.02 0.15 -1.15
C ILE A 34 7.93 -0.88 -0.84
N SER A 35 8.25 -2.17 -0.93
CA SER A 35 7.33 -3.27 -0.55
C SER A 35 6.88 -3.17 0.91
N GLN A 36 7.79 -2.94 1.85
CA GLN A 36 7.44 -2.74 3.26
C GLN A 36 6.55 -1.51 3.49
N SER A 37 6.72 -0.46 2.68
CA SER A 37 5.88 0.73 2.75
C SER A 37 4.48 0.47 2.20
N LEU A 38 4.37 -0.31 1.11
CA LEU A 38 3.10 -0.77 0.56
C LEU A 38 2.34 -1.63 1.57
N ASP A 39 3.02 -2.57 2.23
CA ASP A 39 2.42 -3.44 3.25
C ASP A 39 1.84 -2.64 4.43
N LYS A 40 2.50 -1.55 4.85
CA LYS A 40 1.97 -0.68 5.91
C LYS A 40 0.64 -0.04 5.50
N LEU A 41 0.53 0.45 4.27
CA LEU A 41 -0.70 1.05 3.75
C LEU A 41 -1.84 0.01 3.64
N LEU A 42 -1.51 -1.20 3.16
CA LEU A 42 -2.47 -2.31 3.09
C LEU A 42 -2.99 -2.71 4.47
N ASN A 43 -2.09 -2.79 5.47
CA ASN A 43 -2.47 -3.10 6.85
C ASN A 43 -3.35 -2.00 7.47
N GLN A 44 -3.09 -0.73 7.17
CA GLN A 44 -3.95 0.37 7.60
C GLN A 44 -5.35 0.25 6.99
N LEU A 45 -5.44 -0.10 5.71
CA LEU A 45 -6.73 -0.28 5.03
C LEU A 45 -7.52 -1.43 5.64
N ASP A 46 -6.86 -2.57 5.85
CA ASP A 46 -7.44 -3.74 6.50
C ASP A 46 -7.97 -3.41 7.90
N GLN A 47 -7.23 -2.62 8.69
CA GLN A 47 -7.68 -2.17 10.01
C GLN A 47 -8.95 -1.31 9.94
N ILE A 48 -9.01 -0.34 9.02
CA ILE A 48 -10.19 0.53 8.84
C ILE A 48 -11.41 -0.32 8.45
N LEU A 49 -11.24 -1.25 7.50
CA LEU A 49 -12.32 -2.15 7.06
C LEU A 49 -12.80 -3.07 8.20
N LYS A 50 -11.88 -3.58 9.03
CA LYS A 50 -12.22 -4.40 10.21
C LYS A 50 -12.96 -3.60 11.29
N GLN A 51 -12.67 -2.32 11.46
CA GLN A 51 -13.40 -1.46 12.41
C GLN A 51 -14.81 -1.15 11.91
N SER A 52 -14.97 -0.94 10.60
CA SER A 52 -16.29 -0.70 9.99
C SER A 52 -17.22 -1.92 10.08
N SER A 53 -16.67 -3.14 10.04
CA SER A 53 -17.44 -4.40 10.12
C SER A 53 -17.75 -4.88 11.53
N LYS A 54 -17.06 -4.38 12.56
CA LYS A 54 -17.34 -4.69 13.99
C LYS A 54 -18.39 -3.79 14.64
N SER A 55 -18.89 -2.79 13.93
CA SER A 55 -19.86 -1.81 14.44
C SER A 55 -21.32 -2.09 14.02
N THR A 56 -21.62 -3.32 13.58
CA THR A 56 -22.98 -3.83 13.28
C THR A 56 -23.24 -5.08 14.11
#